data_AF-A0A401JB22-F1
#
_entry.id   AF-A0A401JB22-F1
#
_cell.length_a   1.000
_cell.length_b   1.000
_cell.length_c   1.000
_cell.angle_alpha   90.00
_cell.angle_beta   90.00
_cell.angle_gamma   90.00
#
_symmetry.space_group_name_H-M   'P 1'
#
loop_
_entity.id
_entity.type
_entity.pdbx_description
1 polymer ?
#
loop_
_entity_poly.entity_id
_entity_poly.type
_entity_poly.pdbx_seq_one_letter_code
_entity_poly.pdbx_strand_id
1 'polypeptide(L)'
;MVVAAALLIVGTWLAYDVFLKRGQEVDCGNGDLRHQIDLRDFTTDYWAYAAAFELSLADKGKLAARLDPKQLQALSEGMQQGKEFRKFVVAGYNSCAIGKMQYAEYGARFQALDSLARQIDSFAGQPAQDPARLAELVRQYIAMSQSLGGTSP
;
A
#
# COMPACT_ATOMS: atom_id res chain seq x y z
N MET A 1 -10.04 20.10 37.49
CA MET A 1 -10.10 21.07 36.37
C MET A 1 -8.96 20.92 35.36
N VAL A 2 -7.72 20.63 35.79
CA VAL A 2 -6.55 20.53 34.88
C VAL A 2 -6.67 19.40 33.83
N VAL A 3 -7.24 18.26 34.20
CA VAL A 3 -7.43 17.11 33.28
C VAL A 3 -8.40 17.41 32.14
N ALA A 4 -9.47 18.17 32.41
CA ALA A 4 -10.45 18.54 31.40
C ALA A 4 -9.87 19.54 30.38
N ALA A 5 -9.03 20.47 30.83
CA ALA A 5 -8.33 21.40 29.95
C ALA A 5 -7.32 20.68 29.05
N ALA A 6 -6.57 19.70 29.57
CA ALA A 6 -5.64 18.92 28.78
C ALA A 6 -6.33 18.11 27.67
N LEU A 7 -7.49 17.50 27.97
CA LEU A 7 -8.29 16.76 26.99
C LEU A 7 -8.88 17.66 25.91
N LEU A 8 -9.32 18.87 26.27
CA LEU A 8 -9.81 19.85 25.31
C LEU A 8 -8.69 20.30 24.37
N ILE A 9 -7.49 20.59 24.90
CA ILE A 9 -6.33 21.01 24.09
C ILE A 9 -5.95 19.90 23.10
N VAL A 10 -5.83 18.65 23.57
CA VAL A 10 -5.54 17.50 22.72
C VAL A 10 -6.65 17.28 21.68
N GLY A 11 -7.91 17.41 22.08
CA GLY A 11 -9.05 17.29 21.17
C GLY A 11 -9.05 18.36 20.08
N THR A 12 -8.82 19.63 20.44
CA THR A 12 -8.71 20.72 19.45
C THR A 12 -7.48 20.56 18.57
N TRP A 13 -6.35 20.10 19.10
CA TRP A 13 -5.14 19.91 18.31
C TRP A 13 -5.29 18.77 17.30
N LEU A 14 -5.90 17.65 17.72
CA LEU A 14 -6.25 16.54 16.84
C LEU A 14 -7.29 16.96 15.80
N ALA A 15 -8.31 17.73 16.19
CA ALA A 15 -9.30 18.25 15.24
C ALA A 15 -8.66 19.20 14.22
N TYR A 16 -7.76 20.07 14.65
CA TYR A 16 -7.09 21.06 13.80
C TYR A 16 -6.10 20.40 12.83
N ASP A 17 -5.33 19.40 13.27
CA ASP A 17 -4.41 18.66 12.40
C ASP A 17 -5.17 17.84 11.35
N VAL A 18 -6.32 17.27 11.73
CA VAL A 18 -7.20 16.54 10.80
C VAL A 18 -7.90 17.50 9.82
N PHE A 19 -8.33 18.69 10.26
CA PHE A 19 -8.99 19.67 9.39
C PHE A 19 -8.03 20.35 8.40
N LEU A 20 -6.81 20.70 8.83
CA LEU A 20 -5.83 21.36 7.97
C LEU A 20 -5.27 20.45 6.88
N LYS A 21 -5.09 19.15 7.17
CA LYS A 21 -4.55 18.19 6.19
C LYS A 21 -5.60 17.68 5.20
N ARG A 22 -6.89 17.64 5.60
CA ARG A 22 -8.02 17.24 4.75
C ARG A 22 -8.64 18.39 3.96
N GLY A 23 -7.92 19.48 3.71
CA GLY A 23 -8.51 20.68 3.09
C GLY A 23 -7.74 21.24 1.89
N GLN A 24 -6.59 20.65 1.52
CA GLN A 24 -5.79 21.18 0.43
C GLN A 24 -6.33 20.67 -0.90
N GLU A 25 -7.01 21.55 -1.63
CA GLU A 25 -7.36 21.32 -3.03
C GLU A 25 -6.16 21.69 -3.90
N VAL A 26 -5.78 20.79 -4.80
CA VAL A 26 -4.77 21.01 -5.82
C VAL A 26 -5.49 21.44 -7.10
N ASP A 27 -5.18 22.64 -7.58
CA ASP A 27 -5.60 23.10 -8.90
C ASP A 27 -4.64 22.55 -9.96
N CYS A 28 -5.13 21.63 -10.79
CA CYS A 28 -4.38 21.04 -11.89
C CYS A 28 -4.51 21.78 -13.22
N GLY A 29 -5.09 22.99 -13.20
CA GLY A 29 -5.42 23.77 -14.38
C GLY A 29 -6.74 23.34 -15.03
N ASN A 30 -7.29 24.20 -15.89
CA ASN A 30 -8.58 23.99 -16.58
C ASN A 30 -9.79 23.74 -15.65
N GLY A 31 -9.73 24.21 -14.40
CA GLY A 31 -10.78 24.01 -13.41
C GLY A 31 -10.81 22.60 -12.79
N ASP A 32 -9.78 21.77 -13.00
CA ASP A 32 -9.65 20.47 -12.35
C ASP A 32 -9.09 20.62 -10.94
N LEU A 33 -9.99 20.93 -10.00
CA LEU A 33 -9.72 20.91 -8.56
C LEU A 33 -9.74 19.46 -8.07
N ARG A 34 -8.67 19.04 -7.40
CA ARG A 34 -8.51 17.70 -6.85
C ARG A 34 -8.23 17.76 -5.37
N HIS A 35 -8.81 16.83 -4.62
CA HIS A 35 -8.43 16.66 -3.23
C HIS A 35 -7.01 16.12 -3.14
N GLN A 36 -6.17 16.76 -2.33
CA GLN A 36 -4.85 16.23 -2.02
C GLN A 36 -5.02 14.90 -1.29
N ILE A 37 -4.36 13.87 -1.81
CA ILE A 37 -4.40 12.53 -1.24
C ILE A 37 -3.21 12.35 -0.31
N ASP A 38 -3.44 11.83 0.90
CA ASP A 38 -2.37 11.36 1.76
C ASP A 38 -1.97 9.93 1.38
N LEU A 39 -0.68 9.62 1.51
CA LEU A 39 -0.15 8.27 1.46
C LEU A 39 -0.91 7.29 2.35
N ARG A 40 -1.36 7.75 3.52
CA ARG A 40 -2.11 6.93 4.47
C ARG A 40 -3.50 6.57 3.96
N ASP A 41 -4.18 7.50 3.29
CA ASP A 41 -5.50 7.27 2.72
C ASP A 41 -5.40 6.28 1.55
N PHE A 42 -4.44 6.49 0.64
CA PHE A 42 -4.16 5.52 -0.43
C PHE A 42 -3.86 4.11 0.10
N THR A 43 -3.06 4.04 1.16
CA THR A 43 -2.72 2.75 1.78
C THR A 43 -3.96 2.08 2.35
N THR A 44 -4.80 2.84 3.04
CA THR A 44 -6.01 2.30 3.67
C THR A 44 -6.99 1.79 2.61
N ASP A 45 -7.12 2.49 1.49
CA ASP A 45 -8.09 2.18 0.44
C ASP A 45 -7.64 1.04 -0.51
N TYR A 46 -6.34 0.93 -0.78
CA TYR A 46 -5.83 0.04 -1.82
C TYR A 46 -4.80 -1.00 -1.35
N TRP A 47 -4.14 -0.80 -0.20
CA TRP A 47 -2.94 -1.57 0.15
C TRP A 47 -2.79 -1.87 1.66
N ALA A 48 -3.90 -1.91 2.38
CA ALA A 48 -3.90 -2.00 3.83
C ALA A 48 -3.33 -3.33 4.33
N TYR A 49 -3.67 -4.43 3.67
CA TYR A 49 -3.24 -5.76 4.08
C TYR A 49 -1.79 -6.01 3.69
N ALA A 50 -1.40 -5.68 2.47
CA ALA A 50 -0.03 -5.94 2.05
C ALA A 50 0.99 -5.04 2.78
N ALA A 51 0.60 -3.86 3.27
CA ALA A 51 1.41 -3.09 4.22
C ALA A 51 1.58 -3.82 5.57
N ALA A 52 0.52 -4.46 6.09
CA ALA A 52 0.60 -5.29 7.30
C ALA A 52 1.39 -6.59 7.05
N PHE A 53 1.29 -7.15 5.86
CA PHE A 53 2.00 -8.35 5.44
C PHE A 53 3.50 -8.12 5.30
N GLU A 54 3.95 -6.93 4.89
CA GLU A 54 5.38 -6.54 4.93
C GLU A 54 5.96 -6.68 6.35
N LEU A 55 5.18 -6.29 7.36
CA LEU A 55 5.56 -6.41 8.78
C LEU A 55 5.56 -7.87 9.23
N SER A 56 4.58 -8.68 8.82
CA SER A 56 4.53 -10.11 9.18
C SER A 56 5.59 -10.95 8.45
N LEU A 57 6.03 -10.50 7.27
CA LEU A 57 7.17 -11.08 6.56
C LEU A 57 8.49 -10.84 7.28
N ALA A 58 8.65 -9.74 8.00
CA ALA A 58 9.81 -9.52 8.85
C ALA A 58 9.90 -10.55 9.99
N ASP A 59 8.75 -11.08 10.43
CA ASP A 59 8.61 -12.20 11.36
C ASP A 59 8.82 -13.59 10.72
N LYS A 60 9.37 -13.63 9.49
CA LYS A 60 10.00 -14.69 8.64
C LYS A 60 9.70 -16.19 8.87
N GLY A 61 9.41 -16.68 10.07
CA GLY A 61 9.40 -18.10 10.41
C GLY A 61 8.44 -18.98 9.61
N LYS A 62 7.23 -18.51 9.27
CA LYS A 62 6.22 -19.33 8.58
C LYS A 62 6.47 -19.45 7.08
N LEU A 63 6.89 -18.35 6.45
CA LEU A 63 7.19 -18.31 5.02
C LEU A 63 8.61 -18.81 4.73
N ALA A 64 9.58 -18.55 5.60
CA ALA A 64 10.96 -19.00 5.42
C ALA A 64 11.15 -20.51 5.52
N ALA A 65 10.28 -21.21 6.25
CA ALA A 65 10.29 -22.66 6.30
C ALA A 65 9.74 -23.32 5.02
N ARG A 66 9.09 -22.56 4.13
CA ARG A 66 8.31 -23.10 2.99
C ARG A 66 8.71 -22.53 1.63
N LEU A 67 9.36 -21.37 1.62
CA LEU A 67 9.84 -20.70 0.41
C LEU A 67 11.36 -20.74 0.35
N ASP A 68 11.88 -20.82 -0.86
CA ASP A 68 13.32 -20.67 -1.06
C ASP A 68 13.79 -19.27 -0.64
N PRO A 69 15.01 -19.13 -0.11
CA PRO A 69 15.56 -17.83 0.28
C PRO A 69 15.51 -16.79 -0.85
N LYS A 70 15.68 -17.22 -2.10
CA LYS A 70 15.58 -16.36 -3.29
C LYS A 70 14.16 -15.81 -3.49
N GLN A 71 13.14 -16.62 -3.25
CA GLN A 71 11.74 -16.20 -3.41
C GLN A 71 11.32 -15.23 -2.31
N LEU A 72 11.76 -15.45 -1.07
CA LEU A 72 11.54 -14.52 0.04
C LEU A 72 12.20 -13.16 -0.21
N GLN A 73 13.44 -13.20 -0.71
CA GLN A 73 14.17 -11.98 -1.06
C GLN A 73 13.44 -11.20 -2.16
N ALA A 74 13.06 -11.88 -3.24
CA ALA A 74 12.33 -11.25 -4.35
C ALA A 74 10.94 -10.73 -3.92
N LEU A 75 10.25 -11.43 -3.01
CA LEU A 75 8.99 -10.98 -2.43
C LEU A 75 9.18 -9.70 -1.59
N SER A 76 10.22 -9.65 -0.77
CA SER A 76 10.58 -8.47 0.02
C SER A 76 10.94 -7.28 -0.88
N GLU A 77 11.70 -7.51 -1.94
CA GLU A 77 12.05 -6.49 -2.94
C GLU A 77 10.79 -5.98 -3.65
N GLY A 78 9.88 -6.87 -4.05
CA GLY A 78 8.61 -6.50 -4.65
C GLY A 78 7.73 -5.64 -3.75
N MET A 79 7.73 -5.88 -2.44
CA MET A 79 7.03 -5.02 -1.47
C MET A 79 7.67 -3.66 -1.33
N GLN A 80 9.00 -3.60 -1.24
CA GLN A 80 9.72 -2.34 -1.22
C GLN A 80 9.47 -1.53 -2.50
N GLN A 81 9.46 -2.20 -3.67
CA GLN A 81 9.11 -1.56 -4.93
C GLN A 81 7.69 -1.00 -4.90
N GLY A 82 6.71 -1.77 -4.41
CA GLY A 82 5.34 -1.29 -4.22
C GLY A 82 5.27 -0.07 -3.28
N LYS A 83 6.11 -0.04 -2.23
CA LYS A 83 6.18 1.06 -1.26
C LYS A 83 6.64 2.36 -1.89
N GLU A 84 7.70 2.30 -2.67
CA GLU A 84 8.22 3.47 -3.38
C GLU A 84 7.28 3.88 -4.51
N PHE A 85 6.70 2.93 -5.23
CA PHE A 85 5.73 3.22 -6.28
C PHE A 85 4.46 3.89 -5.74
N ARG A 86 3.98 3.51 -4.54
CA ARG A 86 2.86 4.21 -3.89
C ARG A 86 3.19 5.69 -3.68
N LYS A 87 4.39 6.01 -3.19
CA LYS A 87 4.82 7.41 -3.01
C LYS A 87 4.82 8.15 -4.34
N PHE A 88 5.30 7.52 -5.41
CA PHE A 88 5.25 8.07 -6.76
C PHE A 88 3.81 8.36 -7.20
N VAL A 89 2.87 7.42 -7.03
CA VAL A 89 1.47 7.60 -7.43
C VAL A 89 0.82 8.76 -6.67
N VAL A 90 0.96 8.80 -5.34
CA VAL A 90 0.35 9.86 -4.52
C VAL A 90 0.99 11.22 -4.83
N ALA A 91 2.32 11.29 -4.89
CA ALA A 91 3.03 12.53 -5.22
C ALA A 91 2.66 13.01 -6.64
N GLY A 92 2.62 12.10 -7.61
CA GLY A 92 2.25 12.42 -8.99
C GLY A 92 0.81 12.90 -9.12
N TYR A 93 -0.12 12.35 -8.33
CA TYR A 93 -1.52 12.77 -8.37
C TYR A 93 -1.66 14.18 -7.79
N ASN A 94 -0.99 14.42 -6.65
CA ASN A 94 -0.97 15.70 -5.96
C ASN A 94 -0.17 16.78 -6.71
N SER A 95 0.76 16.39 -7.59
CA SER A 95 1.50 17.31 -8.46
C SER A 95 0.89 17.43 -9.86
N CYS A 96 -0.29 16.83 -10.08
CA CYS A 96 -0.98 16.79 -11.38
C CYS A 96 -0.20 16.11 -12.52
N ALA A 97 0.87 15.38 -12.20
CA ALA A 97 1.66 14.62 -13.17
C ALA A 97 0.95 13.35 -13.64
N ILE A 98 0.06 12.78 -12.81
CA ILE A 98 -0.84 11.68 -13.20
C ILE A 98 -2.30 12.13 -13.14
N GLY A 99 -3.12 11.62 -14.06
CA GLY A 99 -4.55 11.89 -14.12
C GLY A 99 -5.38 11.04 -13.16
N LYS A 100 -6.65 11.41 -12.96
CA LYS A 100 -7.64 10.63 -12.17
C LYS A 100 -7.76 9.18 -12.64
N MET A 101 -7.80 8.95 -13.96
CA MET A 101 -7.88 7.58 -14.51
C MET A 101 -6.63 6.76 -14.20
N GLN A 102 -5.44 7.33 -14.37
CA GLN A 102 -4.18 6.64 -14.06
C GLN A 102 -4.08 6.34 -12.57
N TYR A 103 -4.46 7.28 -11.71
CA TYR A 103 -4.52 7.05 -10.26
C TYR A 103 -5.45 5.89 -9.89
N ALA A 104 -6.66 5.83 -10.48
CA ALA A 104 -7.59 4.73 -10.27
C ALA A 104 -7.05 3.38 -10.80
N GLU A 105 -6.39 3.40 -11.96
CA GLU A 105 -5.76 2.21 -12.54
C GLU A 105 -4.63 1.68 -11.65
N TYR A 106 -3.76 2.55 -11.15
CA TYR A 106 -2.74 2.17 -10.18
C TYR A 106 -3.37 1.65 -8.89
N GLY A 107 -4.42 2.28 -8.39
CA GLY A 107 -5.19 1.79 -7.24
C GLY A 107 -5.68 0.35 -7.43
N ALA A 108 -6.23 0.02 -8.60
CA ALA A 108 -6.65 -1.34 -8.93
C ALA A 108 -5.48 -2.34 -8.95
N ARG A 109 -4.32 -1.94 -9.46
CA ARG A 109 -3.09 -2.78 -9.40
C ARG A 109 -2.63 -3.01 -7.96
N PHE A 110 -2.70 -2.00 -7.10
CA PHE A 110 -2.39 -2.15 -5.67
C PHE A 110 -3.39 -3.07 -4.95
N GLN A 111 -4.68 -2.99 -5.28
CA GLN A 111 -5.68 -3.93 -4.74
C GLN A 111 -5.42 -5.37 -5.16
N ALA A 112 -4.95 -5.60 -6.39
CA ALA A 112 -4.57 -6.92 -6.84
C ALA A 112 -3.35 -7.46 -6.06
N LEU A 113 -2.35 -6.63 -5.78
CA LEU A 113 -1.23 -6.97 -4.90
C LEU A 113 -1.70 -7.26 -3.46
N ASP A 114 -2.61 -6.45 -2.92
CA ASP A 114 -3.21 -6.65 -1.59
C ASP A 114 -3.92 -8.01 -1.50
N SER A 115 -4.68 -8.37 -2.53
CA SER A 115 -5.34 -9.67 -2.65
C SER A 115 -4.33 -10.83 -2.71
N LEU A 116 -3.25 -10.69 -3.48
CA LEU A 116 -2.20 -11.69 -3.54
C LEU A 116 -1.49 -11.86 -2.19
N ALA A 117 -1.20 -10.78 -1.47
CA ALA A 117 -0.63 -10.85 -0.12
C ALA A 117 -1.57 -11.59 0.86
N ARG A 118 -2.87 -11.31 0.83
CA ARG A 118 -3.88 -12.06 1.62
C ARG A 118 -3.87 -13.54 1.30
N GLN A 119 -3.81 -13.88 0.02
CA GLN A 119 -3.76 -15.27 -0.42
C GLN A 119 -2.48 -15.96 0.03
N ILE A 120 -1.32 -15.29 -0.07
CA ILE A 120 -0.04 -15.83 0.39
C ILE A 120 -0.07 -16.07 1.90
N ASP A 121 -0.55 -15.10 2.68
CA ASP A 121 -0.58 -15.21 4.14
C ASP A 121 -1.59 -16.27 4.63
N SER A 122 -2.80 -16.28 4.07
CA SER A 122 -3.80 -17.32 4.33
C SER A 122 -3.29 -18.70 3.94
N PHE A 123 -2.70 -18.80 2.75
CA PHE A 123 -2.05 -20.01 2.28
C PHE A 123 -0.70 -20.25 2.96
N ALA A 124 -0.21 -19.43 3.89
CA ALA A 124 0.92 -19.77 4.76
C ALA A 124 0.44 -20.17 6.17
N GLY A 125 -0.81 -19.89 6.52
CA GLY A 125 -1.40 -20.28 7.80
C GLY A 125 -1.90 -21.72 7.89
N GLN A 126 -2.20 -22.37 6.75
CA GLN A 126 -2.78 -23.72 6.70
C GLN A 126 -1.76 -24.87 7.01
N PRO A 127 -2.18 -25.98 7.64
CA PRO A 127 -1.28 -27.07 8.05
C PRO A 127 -0.93 -28.09 6.95
N ALA A 128 -1.72 -28.18 5.87
CA ALA A 128 -1.46 -29.06 4.73
C ALA A 128 -1.57 -28.24 3.45
N GLN A 129 -0.43 -27.95 2.83
CA GLN A 129 -0.34 -27.01 1.72
C GLN A 129 0.49 -27.58 0.59
N ASP A 130 0.07 -27.27 -0.62
CA ASP A 130 0.87 -27.48 -1.82
C ASP A 130 1.94 -26.38 -1.94
N PRO A 131 3.24 -26.69 -1.71
CA PRO A 131 4.31 -25.69 -1.82
C PRO A 131 4.41 -25.11 -3.23
N ALA A 132 3.98 -25.83 -4.27
CA ALA A 132 3.96 -25.32 -5.63
C ALA A 132 2.93 -24.17 -5.77
N ARG A 133 1.77 -24.30 -5.11
CA ARG A 133 0.75 -23.24 -5.11
C ARG A 133 1.21 -21.99 -4.37
N LEU A 134 1.90 -22.14 -3.23
CA LEU A 134 2.48 -21.00 -2.50
C LEU A 134 3.54 -20.29 -3.35
N ALA A 135 4.45 -21.05 -3.97
CA ALA A 135 5.48 -20.52 -4.85
C ALA A 135 4.87 -19.77 -6.06
N GLU A 136 3.77 -20.26 -6.61
CA GLU A 136 3.04 -19.62 -7.70
C GLU A 136 2.41 -18.27 -7.26
N LEU A 137 1.75 -18.22 -6.10
CA LEU A 137 1.21 -16.97 -5.57
C LEU A 137 2.29 -15.92 -5.33
N VAL A 138 3.43 -16.33 -4.79
CA VAL A 138 4.59 -15.46 -4.59
C VAL A 138 5.15 -14.96 -5.93
N ARG A 139 5.25 -15.83 -6.93
CA ARG A 139 5.70 -15.46 -8.28
C ARG A 139 4.75 -14.43 -8.92
N GLN A 140 3.45 -14.61 -8.79
CA GLN A 140 2.45 -13.66 -9.28
C GLN A 140 2.58 -12.30 -8.59
N TYR A 141 2.78 -12.29 -7.26
CA TYR A 141 3.02 -11.05 -6.52
C TYR A 141 4.27 -10.32 -7.04
N ILE A 142 5.38 -11.04 -7.19
CA ILE A 142 6.64 -10.46 -7.69
C ILE A 142 6.46 -9.87 -9.08
N ALA A 143 5.90 -10.65 -10.02
CA ALA A 143 5.67 -10.21 -11.39
C ALA A 143 4.78 -8.95 -11.45
N MET A 144 3.73 -8.91 -10.64
CA MET A 144 2.85 -7.75 -10.56
C MET A 144 3.53 -6.54 -9.91
N SER A 145 4.36 -6.73 -8.87
CA SER A 145 5.12 -5.63 -8.28
C SER A 145 6.13 -5.02 -9.25
N GLN A 146 6.74 -5.85 -10.11
CA GLN A 146 7.69 -5.41 -11.12
C GLN A 146 7.00 -4.63 -12.24
N SER A 147 5.76 -4.99 -12.59
CA SER A 147 4.97 -4.29 -13.60
C SER A 147 4.35 -2.98 -13.12
N LEU A 148 4.44 -2.65 -11.82
CA LEU A 148 4.01 -1.34 -11.30
C LEU A 148 4.78 -0.19 -11.96
N GLY A 149 6.11 -0.32 -12.06
CA GLY A 149 6.99 0.70 -12.64
C GLY A 149 7.21 0.59 -14.15
N GLY A 150 6.71 -0.47 -14.78
CA GLY A 150 6.80 -0.65 -16.22
C GLY A 150 5.65 0.06 -16.93
N THR A 151 5.97 0.92 -17.90
CA THR A 151 5.04 1.25 -18.97
C THR A 151 4.66 -0.05 -19.67
N SER A 152 3.40 -0.48 -19.59
CA SER A 152 2.90 -1.44 -20.57
C SER A 152 3.19 -0.87 -21.97
N PRO A 153 3.80 -1.63 -22.89
CA PRO A 153 3.79 -1.26 -24.30
C PRO A 153 2.35 -1.26 -24.83
#